data_AF-A0A6L5HV94-F1
#
_entry.id   AF-A0A6L5HV94-F1
#
_cell.length_a   1.000
_cell.length_b   1.000
_cell.length_c   1.000
_cell.angle_alpha   90.00
_cell.angle_beta   90.00
_cell.angle_gamma   90.00
#
_symmetry.space_group_name_H-M   'P 1'
#
loop_
_entity.id
_entity.type
_entity.pdbx_description
1 polymer ?
#
loop_
_entity_poly.entity_id
_entity_poly.type
_entity_poly.pdbx_seq_one_letter_code
_entity_poly.pdbx_strand_id
1 'polypeptide(L)'
;MADQQDFLQPGYWRNASRPLNVYGIPAPLFLLYLVWFRFPSLNTIFVISAIIGGFRLLSLFGWTLKVLVTRLTYLMRGKRLSGRPWWYRRFTEGD
;
A
#
# COMPACT_ATOMS: atom_id res chain seq x y z
N MET A 1 -20.25 -10.31 -20.21
CA MET A 1 -21.29 -9.30 -20.51
C MET A 1 -21.62 -8.42 -19.31
N ALA A 2 -21.50 -8.89 -18.06
CA ALA A 2 -21.71 -8.05 -16.86
C ALA A 2 -20.67 -6.92 -16.68
N ASP A 3 -19.39 -7.16 -17.00
CA ASP A 3 -18.33 -6.14 -16.86
C ASP A 3 -18.63 -4.85 -17.65
N GLN A 4 -19.29 -4.94 -18.80
CA GLN A 4 -19.48 -3.79 -19.68
C GLN A 4 -20.51 -2.78 -19.13
N GLN A 5 -21.40 -3.22 -18.24
CA GLN A 5 -22.41 -2.37 -17.60
C GLN A 5 -21.87 -1.58 -16.41
N ASP A 6 -20.77 -2.03 -15.79
CA ASP A 6 -20.14 -1.32 -14.67
C ASP A 6 -19.51 0.02 -15.11
N PHE A 7 -18.97 0.09 -16.34
CA PHE A 7 -18.39 1.31 -16.91
C PHE A 7 -19.40 2.45 -17.12
N LEU A 8 -20.70 2.13 -17.19
CA LEU A 8 -21.78 3.08 -17.45
C LEU A 8 -22.40 3.68 -16.17
N GLN A 9 -22.03 3.17 -14.98
CA GLN A 9 -22.55 3.65 -13.70
C GLN A 9 -21.93 5.01 -13.31
N PRO A 10 -22.72 6.01 -12.89
CA PRO A 10 -22.19 7.25 -12.32
C PRO A 10 -21.28 6.95 -11.13
N GLY A 11 -20.00 7.30 -11.23
CA GLY A 11 -19.00 7.01 -10.20
C GLY A 11 -18.14 5.77 -10.44
N TYR A 12 -18.20 5.14 -11.62
CA TYR A 12 -17.27 4.10 -12.06
C TYR A 12 -15.79 4.46 -11.75
N TRP A 13 -15.40 5.69 -12.10
CA TRP A 13 -14.05 6.22 -11.86
C TRP A 13 -13.66 6.35 -10.38
N ARG A 14 -14.62 6.36 -9.44
CA ARG A 14 -14.32 6.45 -7.99
C ARG A 14 -13.61 5.20 -7.47
N ASN A 15 -13.85 4.04 -8.09
CA ASN A 15 -13.25 2.78 -7.68
C ASN A 15 -11.94 2.45 -8.40
N ALA A 16 -11.57 3.23 -9.43
CA ALA A 16 -10.34 3.02 -10.21
C ALA A 16 -9.05 3.12 -9.36
N SER A 17 -9.11 3.78 -8.21
CA SER A 17 -7.97 3.93 -7.28
C SER A 17 -7.88 2.86 -6.20
N ARG A 18 -8.78 1.86 -6.18
CA ARG A 18 -8.71 0.79 -5.17
C ARG A 18 -7.43 -0.02 -5.38
N PRO A 19 -6.63 -0.24 -4.31
CA PRO A 19 -5.40 -1.01 -4.44
C PRO A 19 -5.73 -2.44 -4.85
N LEU A 20 -5.06 -2.92 -5.90
CA LEU A 20 -5.23 -4.29 -6.38
C LEU A 20 -4.77 -5.28 -5.31
N ASN A 21 -5.62 -6.24 -5.00
CA ASN A 21 -5.40 -7.20 -3.93
C ASN A 21 -5.74 -8.61 -4.44
N VAL A 22 -4.78 -9.53 -4.34
CA VAL A 22 -4.91 -10.91 -4.86
C VAL A 22 -4.89 -11.85 -3.65
N TYR A 23 -6.01 -12.52 -3.38
CA TYR A 23 -6.18 -13.38 -2.18
C TYR A 23 -5.87 -12.69 -0.83
N GLY A 24 -6.07 -11.37 -0.76
CA GLY A 24 -5.73 -10.57 0.42
C GLY A 24 -4.26 -10.17 0.52
N ILE A 25 -3.44 -10.49 -0.48
CA ILE A 25 -2.06 -10.02 -0.64
C ILE A 25 -2.04 -8.79 -1.57
N PRO A 26 -1.52 -7.63 -1.12
CA PRO A 26 -1.41 -6.45 -1.96
C PRO A 26 -0.53 -6.71 -3.17
N ALA A 27 -1.01 -6.32 -4.37
CA ALA A 27 -0.34 -6.58 -5.64
C ALA A 27 1.15 -6.17 -5.71
N PRO A 28 1.60 -5.06 -5.06
CA PRO A 28 3.02 -4.69 -5.06
C PRO A 28 3.96 -5.75 -4.47
N LEU A 29 3.50 -6.63 -3.58
CA LEU A 29 4.35 -7.70 -3.03
C LEU A 29 4.80 -8.69 -4.10
N PHE A 30 3.99 -8.91 -5.14
CA PHE A 30 4.35 -9.80 -6.23
C PHE A 30 5.46 -9.22 -7.13
N LEU A 31 5.74 -7.92 -7.06
CA LEU A 31 6.89 -7.31 -7.72
C LEU A 31 8.22 -7.87 -7.20
N LEU A 32 8.25 -8.45 -5.98
CA LEU A 32 9.42 -9.14 -5.45
C LEU A 32 9.85 -10.31 -6.37
N TYR A 33 8.89 -11.00 -6.98
CA TYR A 33 9.21 -12.03 -7.98
C TYR A 33 9.92 -11.41 -9.19
N LEU A 34 9.45 -10.26 -9.67
CA LEU A 34 10.00 -9.57 -10.84
C LEU A 34 11.45 -9.11 -10.63
N VAL A 35 11.79 -8.62 -9.43
CA VAL A 35 13.15 -8.16 -9.09
C VAL A 35 14.19 -9.28 -9.25
N TRP A 36 13.80 -10.55 -9.11
CA TRP A 36 14.73 -11.66 -9.07
C TRP A 36 14.83 -12.49 -10.37
N PHE A 37 14.18 -12.08 -11.46
CA PHE A 37 14.19 -12.82 -12.72
C PHE A 37 15.56 -12.93 -13.40
N ARG A 38 16.59 -12.20 -12.96
CA ARG A 38 17.91 -12.25 -13.61
C ARG A 38 18.58 -13.63 -13.49
N PHE A 39 18.38 -14.35 -12.39
CA PHE A 39 18.84 -15.73 -12.18
C PHE A 39 17.87 -16.47 -11.25
N PRO A 40 16.75 -16.97 -11.76
CA PRO A 40 15.76 -17.67 -10.94
C PRO A 40 16.31 -19.05 -10.55
N SER A 41 16.62 -19.23 -9.26
CA SER A 41 16.84 -20.55 -8.67
C SER A 41 15.59 -20.96 -7.90
N LEU A 42 15.33 -22.28 -7.77
CA LEU A 42 14.21 -22.79 -6.97
C LEU A 42 14.27 -22.27 -5.53
N ASN A 43 15.47 -22.22 -4.95
CA ASN A 43 15.70 -21.66 -3.62
C ASN A 43 15.19 -20.22 -3.50
N THR A 44 15.42 -19.41 -4.52
CA THR A 44 14.99 -18.00 -4.49
C THR A 44 13.47 -17.88 -4.55
N ILE A 45 12.81 -18.73 -5.34
CA ILE A 45 11.34 -18.76 -5.42
C ILE A 45 10.77 -19.10 -4.04
N PHE A 46 11.33 -20.10 -3.34
CA PHE A 46 10.90 -20.44 -1.99
C PHE A 46 11.13 -19.29 -1.00
N VAL A 47 12.28 -18.61 -1.06
CA VAL A 47 12.59 -17.45 -0.21
C VAL A 47 11.57 -16.31 -0.43
N ILE A 48 11.30 -15.94 -1.68
CA ILE A 48 10.33 -14.88 -2.00
C ILE A 48 8.92 -15.30 -1.58
N SER A 49 8.54 -16.55 -1.82
CA SER A 49 7.24 -17.09 -1.38
C SER A 49 7.09 -17.04 0.13
N ALA A 50 8.16 -17.37 0.88
CA ALA A 50 8.17 -17.30 2.34
C ALA A 50 8.04 -15.86 2.85
N ILE A 51 8.72 -14.89 2.21
CA ILE A 51 8.59 -13.47 2.54
C ILE A 51 7.14 -12.99 2.33
N ILE A 52 6.55 -13.31 1.17
CA ILE A 52 5.16 -12.94 0.86
C ILE A 52 4.19 -13.61 1.85
N GLY A 53 4.41 -14.89 2.18
CA GLY A 53 3.65 -15.61 3.19
C GLY A 53 3.76 -14.98 4.58
N GLY A 54 4.96 -14.56 4.99
CA GLY A 54 5.18 -13.84 6.25
C GLY A 54 4.41 -12.52 6.31
N PHE A 55 4.42 -11.73 5.23
CA PHE A 55 3.60 -10.52 5.13
C PHE A 55 2.10 -10.83 5.16
N ARG A 56 1.65 -11.94 4.57
CA ARG A 56 0.24 -12.37 4.64
C ARG A 56 -0.18 -12.69 6.07
N LEU A 57 0.69 -13.36 6.83
CA LEU A 57 0.48 -13.67 8.24
C LEU A 57 0.39 -12.38 9.07
N LEU A 58 1.34 -11.45 8.90
CA LEU A 58 1.29 -10.11 9.51
C LEU A 58 -0.01 -9.37 9.16
N SER A 59 -0.48 -9.49 7.92
CA SER A 59 -1.74 -8.89 7.49
C SER A 59 -2.97 -9.49 8.19
N LEU A 60 -2.94 -10.76 8.62
CA LEU A 60 -4.01 -11.35 9.43
C LEU A 60 -4.08 -10.73 10.83
N PHE A 61 -2.93 -10.33 11.39
CA PHE A 61 -2.85 -9.58 12.64
C PHE A 61 -3.19 -8.09 12.49
N GLY A 62 -3.63 -7.64 11.31
CA GLY A 62 -3.93 -6.24 11.02
C GLY A 62 -2.70 -5.37 10.71
N TRP A 63 -1.50 -5.95 10.73
CA TRP A 63 -0.26 -5.29 10.36
C TRP A 63 -0.08 -5.34 8.84
N THR A 64 -0.99 -4.68 8.13
CA THR A 64 -0.93 -4.57 6.68
C THR A 64 0.31 -3.79 6.24
N LEU A 65 0.82 -4.09 5.04
CA LEU A 65 1.98 -3.41 4.46
C LEU A 65 1.79 -1.87 4.43
N LYS A 66 0.57 -1.41 4.16
CA LYS A 66 0.21 0.02 4.22
C LYS A 66 0.44 0.62 5.60
N VAL A 67 0.07 -0.09 6.68
CA VAL A 67 0.26 0.38 8.06
C VAL A 67 1.74 0.41 8.41
N LEU A 68 2.51 -0.59 8.00
CA LEU A 68 3.95 -0.65 8.19
C LEU A 68 4.66 0.52 7.50
N VAL A 69 4.37 0.76 6.22
CA VAL A 69 4.95 1.88 5.46
C VAL A 69 4.51 3.24 6.03
N THR A 70 3.25 3.37 6.42
CA THR A 70 2.74 4.60 7.07
C THR A 70 3.49 4.85 8.38
N ARG A 71 3.66 3.85 9.23
CA ARG A 71 4.42 3.98 10.49
C ARG A 71 5.87 4.32 10.23
N LEU A 72 6.51 3.67 9.26
CA LEU A 72 7.90 3.93 8.88
C LEU A 72 8.07 5.36 8.37
N THR A 73 7.19 5.83 7.49
CA THR A 73 7.22 7.22 7.00
C THR A 73 6.97 8.23 8.11
N TYR A 74 6.07 7.94 9.07
CA TYR A 74 5.91 8.77 10.26
C TYR A 74 7.18 8.82 11.13
N LEU A 75 7.85 7.68 11.33
CA LEU A 75 9.11 7.62 12.06
C LEU A 75 10.20 8.42 11.34
N MET A 76 10.34 8.25 10.02
CA MET A 76 11.33 8.98 9.20
C MET A 76 11.04 10.48 9.11
N ARG A 77 9.76 10.89 9.05
CA ARG A 77 9.37 12.31 8.98
C ARG A 77 9.64 13.04 10.29
N GLY A 78 9.73 12.33 11.41
CA GLY A 78 9.96 12.92 12.73
C GLY A 78 8.77 13.73 13.25
N LYS A 79 8.96 14.34 14.43
CA LYS A 79 7.88 15.03 15.18
C LYS A 79 7.70 16.50 14.82
N ARG A 80 8.57 17.09 13.98
CA ARG A 80 8.57 18.53 13.70
C ARG A 80 7.91 18.84 12.36
N LEU A 81 6.71 19.41 12.41
CA LEU A 81 6.07 20.11 11.29
C LEU A 81 6.55 21.57 11.32
N SER A 82 7.67 21.88 10.66
CA SER A 82 8.26 23.24 10.66
C SER A 82 7.50 24.26 9.80
N GLY A 83 6.37 23.88 9.20
CA GLY A 83 5.61 24.74 8.30
C GLY A 83 4.11 24.48 8.39
N ARG A 84 3.48 24.81 9.53
CA ARG A 84 2.01 24.85 9.57
C ARG A 84 1.53 25.88 8.53
N PRO A 85 0.62 25.50 7.61
CA PRO A 85 0.11 26.40 6.57
C PRO A 85 -0.43 27.70 7.15
N TRP A 86 -0.29 28.81 6.43
CA TRP A 86 -0.71 30.13 6.90
C TRP A 86 -2.21 30.19 7.25
N TRP A 87 -3.06 29.44 6.54
CA TRP A 87 -4.49 29.37 6.85
C TRP A 87 -4.72 28.74 8.23
N TYR A 88 -3.93 27.73 8.60
CA TYR A 88 -4.13 26.99 9.84
C TYR A 88 -3.85 27.91 11.02
N ARG A 89 -2.72 28.63 10.95
CA ARG A 89 -2.38 29.69 11.90
C ARG A 89 -3.51 30.73 12.04
N ARG A 90 -4.06 31.19 10.92
CA ARG A 90 -5.09 32.25 10.90
C ARG A 90 -6.43 31.85 11.53
N PHE A 91 -6.84 30.58 11.43
CA PHE A 91 -8.19 30.16 11.86
C PHE A 91 -8.22 29.43 13.22
N THR A 92 -7.12 28.82 13.65
CA THR A 92 -7.11 28.03 14.90
C THR A 92 -6.24 28.62 16.01
N GLU A 93 -5.22 29.41 15.67
CA GLU A 93 -4.24 29.94 16.62
C GLU A 93 -4.43 31.45 16.82
N GLY A 94 -5.69 31.93 16.71
CA GLY A 94 -6.08 33.34 16.75
C GLY A 94 -5.32 34.16 17.80
N ASP A 95 -4.85 35.33 17.34
CA ASP A 95 -4.13 36.33 18.15
C ASP A 95 -4.91 36.73 19.42
#